data_AF-A0A225W4M4-F1
#
_entry.id   AF-A0A225W4M4-F1
#
_cell.length_a   1.000
_cell.length_b   1.000
_cell.length_c   1.000
_cell.angle_alpha   90.00
_cell.angle_beta   90.00
_cell.angle_gamma   90.00
#
_symmetry.space_group_name_H-M   'P 1'
#
loop_
_entity.id
_entity.type
_entity.pdbx_description
1 polymer ?
#
loop_
_entity_poly.entity_id
_entity_poly.type
_entity_poly.pdbx_seq_one_letter_code
_entity_poly.pdbx_strand_id
1 'polypeptide(L)'
;MTEFLCLLRLLALAFPAENEDLKTIDGWSGVLTTLEGFYEAELTVDELELERPITELSDTLKAVLELVLGAVVQCETKEKFVKDILTMEDAVQTDLMRIIEKVMAKGAAILSERVQVDVVKNGENESPGLGSPLYLSRNAALERLKRENGVLKEENIHLARELEKMTTKYCEVETENMKLVEMMKQLKEQVESDVLRKERAMHSQYDERIQSLQLAKADLKDKGGLAAQVPQLRDELDLLRPLAEKMKKTDSTVAKYKAKIDELSGAKDRLRVTERANAELLEKNLVLENNLAKGASCQRKLNEVKAANTTAP
;
A
#
# COMPACT_ATOMS: atom_id res chain seq x y z
N MET A 1 29.38 7.23 -38.99
CA MET A 1 28.77 8.53 -39.36
C MET A 1 27.87 9.09 -38.25
N THR A 2 27.20 8.24 -37.47
CA THR A 2 26.31 8.64 -36.37
C THR A 2 27.03 9.07 -35.09
N GLU A 3 28.21 8.53 -34.79
CA GLU A 3 28.89 8.75 -33.50
C GLU A 3 29.44 10.17 -33.31
N PHE A 4 30.13 10.74 -34.31
CA PHE A 4 30.65 12.11 -34.20
C PHE A 4 29.53 13.15 -34.15
N LEU A 5 28.39 12.88 -34.82
CA LEU A 5 27.23 13.78 -34.82
C LEU A 5 26.59 13.89 -33.42
N CYS A 6 26.60 12.79 -32.67
CA CYS A 6 26.17 12.77 -31.27
C CYS A 6 27.11 13.56 -30.36
N LEU A 7 28.43 13.44 -30.56
CA LEU A 7 29.42 14.18 -29.78
C LEU A 7 29.40 15.68 -30.08
N LEU A 8 29.29 16.05 -31.36
CA LEU A 8 29.15 17.44 -31.77
C LEU A 8 27.86 18.06 -31.19
N ARG A 9 26.76 17.30 -31.17
CA ARG A 9 25.49 17.75 -30.55
C ARG A 9 25.61 17.90 -29.04
N LEU A 10 26.37 17.02 -28.37
CA LEU A 10 26.59 17.10 -26.93
C LEU A 10 27.43 18.32 -26.57
N LEU A 11 28.50 18.59 -27.32
CA LEU A 11 29.35 19.76 -27.16
C LEU A 11 28.60 21.06 -27.48
N ALA A 12 27.79 21.08 -28.54
CA ALA A 12 26.94 22.22 -28.89
C ALA A 12 25.88 22.55 -27.81
N LEU A 13 25.47 21.55 -27.02
CA LEU A 13 24.59 21.75 -25.87
C LEU A 13 25.34 22.25 -24.63
N ALA A 14 26.61 21.86 -24.47
CA ALA A 14 27.46 22.28 -23.37
C ALA A 14 28.04 23.69 -23.58
N PHE A 15 28.36 24.07 -24.82
CA PHE A 15 29.03 25.31 -25.21
C PHE A 15 28.24 26.06 -26.29
N PRO A 16 27.13 26.73 -25.93
CA PRO A 16 26.27 27.42 -26.89
C PRO A 16 26.89 28.69 -27.49
N ALA A 17 27.91 29.29 -26.86
CA ALA A 17 28.56 30.52 -27.31
C ALA A 17 29.58 30.31 -28.45
N GLU A 18 30.26 29.15 -28.47
CA GLU A 18 31.25 28.77 -29.50
C GLU A 18 30.57 28.16 -30.76
N ASN A 19 29.25 27.97 -30.69
CA ASN A 19 28.44 27.23 -31.66
C ASN A 19 28.11 28.02 -32.95
N GLU A 20 28.36 29.34 -32.99
CA GLU A 20 28.21 30.13 -34.23
C GLU A 20 29.34 29.88 -35.23
N ASP A 21 30.57 29.60 -34.75
CA ASP A 21 31.74 29.35 -35.60
C ASP A 21 31.84 27.87 -36.08
N LEU A 22 31.11 26.96 -35.43
CA LEU A 22 31.16 25.51 -35.67
C LEU A 22 30.28 25.00 -36.81
N LYS A 23 29.38 25.82 -37.36
CA LYS A 23 28.46 25.41 -38.45
C LYS A 23 29.17 25.10 -39.78
N THR A 24 30.47 25.37 -39.87
CA THR A 24 31.28 25.24 -41.10
C THR A 24 32.31 24.10 -41.07
N ILE A 25 32.46 23.36 -39.97
CA ILE A 25 33.49 22.30 -39.86
C ILE A 25 32.82 20.92 -39.79
N ASP A 26 32.92 20.15 -40.87
CA ASP A 26 32.36 18.80 -40.95
C ASP A 26 33.36 17.73 -40.45
N GLY A 27 32.93 16.91 -39.50
CA GLY A 27 33.61 15.69 -39.07
C GLY A 27 34.36 15.77 -37.72
N TRP A 28 35.28 14.83 -37.48
CA TRP A 28 36.09 14.75 -36.25
C TRP A 28 36.94 15.99 -35.98
N SER A 29 37.30 16.73 -37.03
CA SER A 29 38.03 18.01 -36.91
C SER A 29 37.24 19.03 -36.09
N GLY A 30 35.92 19.12 -36.26
CA GLY A 30 35.11 20.09 -35.50
C GLY A 30 35.05 19.77 -34.01
N VAL A 31 34.97 18.49 -33.67
CA VAL A 31 35.00 18.02 -32.26
C VAL A 31 36.36 18.31 -31.63
N LEU A 32 37.46 18.07 -32.33
CA LEU A 32 38.81 18.33 -31.83
C LEU A 32 39.08 19.83 -31.67
N THR A 33 38.72 20.66 -32.67
CA THR A 33 38.91 22.12 -32.59
C THR A 33 38.09 22.75 -31.45
N THR A 34 36.89 22.23 -31.16
CA THR A 34 36.08 22.70 -30.01
C THR A 34 36.74 22.32 -28.68
N LEU A 35 37.26 21.10 -28.57
CA LEU A 35 37.95 20.64 -27.37
C LEU A 35 39.28 21.38 -27.16
N GLU A 36 40.04 21.61 -28.23
CA GLU A 36 41.27 22.41 -28.20
C GLU A 36 40.96 23.83 -27.73
N GLY A 37 39.94 24.50 -28.29
CA GLY A 37 39.52 25.83 -27.83
C GLY A 37 39.11 25.88 -26.35
N PHE A 38 38.33 24.91 -25.89
CA PHE A 38 37.93 24.82 -24.47
C PHE A 38 39.14 24.59 -23.55
N TYR A 39 40.00 23.64 -23.90
CA TYR A 39 41.16 23.28 -23.10
C TYR A 39 42.35 24.24 -23.25
N GLU A 40 42.35 25.15 -24.23
CA GLU A 40 43.27 26.30 -24.33
C GLU A 40 42.74 27.53 -23.57
N ALA A 41 41.42 27.70 -23.47
CA ALA A 41 40.77 28.83 -22.80
C ALA A 41 40.62 28.65 -21.28
N GLU A 42 40.25 27.46 -20.81
CA GLU A 42 40.12 27.15 -19.37
C GLU A 42 41.40 26.59 -18.74
N LEU A 43 42.29 26.03 -19.56
CA LEU A 43 43.63 25.59 -19.18
C LEU A 43 44.61 26.23 -20.16
N THR A 44 45.66 26.92 -19.73
CA THR A 44 46.70 27.38 -20.67
C THR A 44 47.55 26.18 -21.09
N VAL A 45 46.99 25.29 -21.92
CA VAL A 45 47.65 24.09 -22.44
C VAL A 45 47.98 24.38 -23.90
N ASP A 46 49.16 24.96 -24.11
CA ASP A 46 49.79 24.93 -25.43
C ASP A 46 50.06 23.46 -25.82
N GLU A 47 49.72 23.13 -27.06
CA GLU A 47 50.14 21.95 -27.81
C GLU A 47 50.07 20.64 -27.03
N LEU A 48 48.85 20.12 -26.84
CA LEU A 48 48.72 18.68 -26.68
C LEU A 48 49.22 18.01 -27.97
N GLU A 49 50.38 17.35 -27.86
CA GLU A 49 50.93 16.38 -28.80
C GLU A 49 49.87 15.36 -29.25
N LEU A 50 48.99 15.74 -30.19
CA LEU A 50 48.05 14.86 -30.87
C LEU A 50 48.72 14.15 -32.07
N GLU A 51 49.99 14.41 -32.34
CA GLU A 51 50.81 13.75 -33.37
C GLU A 51 51.56 12.50 -32.88
N ARG A 52 50.96 11.67 -32.01
CA ARG A 52 51.48 10.30 -31.83
C ARG A 52 50.71 9.32 -32.72
N PRO A 53 51.42 8.47 -33.50
CA PRO A 53 50.76 7.45 -34.31
C PRO A 53 50.26 6.36 -33.37
N ILE A 54 49.03 6.51 -32.88
CA ILE A 54 48.37 5.50 -32.04
C ILE A 54 47.74 4.48 -32.97
N THR A 55 48.19 3.24 -32.82
CA THR A 55 48.01 2.12 -33.75
C THR A 55 46.59 1.56 -33.90
N GLU A 56 45.57 2.07 -33.19
CA GLU A 56 44.18 1.61 -33.33
C GLU A 56 43.15 2.75 -33.16
N LEU A 57 42.12 2.76 -34.02
CA LEU A 57 41.02 3.75 -34.05
C LEU A 57 40.15 3.75 -32.77
N SER A 58 40.25 2.70 -31.95
CA SER A 58 39.48 2.50 -30.70
C SER A 58 40.02 3.31 -29.53
N ASP A 59 41.34 3.40 -29.39
CA ASP A 59 41.99 4.10 -28.27
C ASP A 59 41.94 5.63 -28.44
N THR A 60 42.01 6.10 -29.68
CA THR A 60 41.82 7.51 -30.03
C THR A 60 40.40 7.96 -29.75
N LEU A 61 39.40 7.17 -30.14
CA LEU A 61 37.99 7.44 -29.82
C LEU A 61 37.75 7.47 -28.31
N LYS A 62 38.32 6.52 -27.56
CA LYS A 62 38.23 6.50 -26.10
C LYS A 62 38.84 7.74 -25.47
N ALA A 63 40.02 8.16 -25.91
CA ALA A 63 40.67 9.37 -25.41
C ALA A 63 39.82 10.63 -25.67
N VAL A 64 39.22 10.75 -26.87
CA VAL A 64 38.33 11.86 -27.20
C VAL A 64 37.06 11.83 -26.35
N LEU A 65 36.47 10.67 -26.11
CA LEU A 65 35.28 10.53 -25.24
C LEU A 65 35.58 10.91 -23.78
N GLU A 66 36.75 10.56 -23.25
CA GLU A 66 37.18 10.96 -21.90
C GLU A 66 37.32 12.50 -21.81
N LEU A 67 37.89 13.16 -22.83
CA LEU A 67 38.02 14.62 -22.89
C LEU A 67 36.67 15.33 -23.04
N VAL A 68 35.78 14.83 -23.90
CA VAL A 68 34.42 15.35 -24.04
C VAL A 68 33.67 15.27 -22.71
N LEU A 69 33.80 14.15 -21.99
CA LEU A 69 33.17 13.99 -20.67
C LEU A 69 33.71 15.01 -19.65
N GLY A 70 35.03 15.25 -19.64
CA GLY A 70 35.64 16.28 -18.81
C GLY A 70 35.09 17.67 -19.10
N ALA A 71 35.09 18.07 -20.38
CA ALA A 71 34.59 19.37 -20.83
C ALA A 71 33.10 19.58 -20.49
N VAL A 72 32.26 18.57 -20.73
CA VAL A 72 30.81 18.63 -20.45
C VAL A 72 30.50 18.76 -18.95
N VAL A 73 31.33 18.19 -18.08
CA VAL A 73 31.18 18.31 -16.61
C VAL A 73 31.78 19.62 -16.06
N GLN A 74 32.63 20.30 -16.84
CA GLN A 74 33.22 21.59 -16.48
C GLN A 74 32.47 22.79 -17.08
N CYS A 75 31.59 22.59 -18.05
CA CYS A 75 30.84 23.67 -18.71
C CYS A 75 29.88 24.44 -17.78
N GLU A 76 29.40 25.59 -18.27
CA GLU A 76 28.45 26.45 -17.54
C GLU A 76 27.13 25.73 -17.18
N THR A 77 26.72 24.75 -17.98
CA THR A 77 25.50 23.95 -17.77
C THR A 77 25.76 22.59 -17.12
N LYS A 78 26.91 22.43 -16.43
CA LYS A 78 27.34 21.18 -15.78
C LYS A 78 26.30 20.54 -14.87
N GLU A 79 25.47 21.32 -14.19
CA GLU A 79 24.44 20.80 -13.26
C GLU A 79 23.46 19.85 -13.96
N LYS A 80 23.12 20.13 -15.23
CA LYS A 80 22.22 19.28 -16.02
C LYS A 80 22.87 17.94 -16.36
N PHE A 81 24.13 17.97 -16.82
CA PHE A 81 24.87 16.76 -17.17
C PHE A 81 25.24 15.91 -15.95
N VAL A 82 25.59 16.55 -14.84
CA VAL A 82 25.84 15.85 -13.56
C VAL A 82 24.55 15.20 -13.05
N LYS A 83 23.40 15.88 -13.15
CA LYS A 83 22.11 15.30 -12.78
C LYS A 83 21.76 14.10 -13.67
N ASP A 84 22.02 14.18 -14.96
CA ASP A 84 21.80 13.06 -15.88
C ASP A 84 22.69 11.86 -15.50
N ILE A 85 23.97 12.08 -15.17
CA ILE A 85 24.86 11.03 -14.66
C ILE A 85 24.30 10.39 -13.38
N LEU A 86 23.83 11.20 -12.42
CA LEU A 86 23.26 10.72 -11.15
C LEU A 86 21.94 9.93 -11.30
N THR A 87 21.31 9.95 -12.48
CA THR A 87 20.13 9.13 -12.78
C THR A 87 20.46 7.79 -13.47
N MET A 88 21.73 7.56 -13.81
CA MET A 88 22.20 6.31 -14.41
C MET A 88 22.40 5.21 -13.36
N GLU A 89 22.71 3.99 -13.80
CA GLU A 89 23.01 2.86 -12.91
C GLU A 89 24.32 3.07 -12.12
N ASP A 90 24.35 2.67 -10.84
CA ASP A 90 25.47 2.88 -9.90
C ASP A 90 26.83 2.41 -10.45
N ALA A 91 26.85 1.31 -11.21
CA ALA A 91 28.06 0.80 -11.86
C ALA A 91 28.62 1.78 -12.90
N VAL A 92 27.73 2.36 -13.72
CA VAL A 92 28.09 3.34 -14.77
C VAL A 92 28.48 4.67 -14.14
N GLN A 93 27.79 5.10 -13.07
CA GLN A 93 28.17 6.30 -12.33
C GLN A 93 29.59 6.21 -11.77
N THR A 94 29.93 5.08 -11.16
CA THR A 94 31.26 4.84 -10.57
C THR A 94 32.35 4.87 -11.65
N ASP A 95 32.09 4.30 -12.82
CA ASP A 95 33.03 4.30 -13.93
C ASP A 95 33.22 5.70 -14.55
N LEU A 96 32.14 6.46 -14.74
CA LEU A 96 32.20 7.85 -15.23
C LEU A 96 32.90 8.77 -14.22
N MET A 97 32.64 8.62 -12.92
CA MET A 97 33.30 9.40 -11.87
C MET A 97 34.82 9.17 -11.87
N ARG A 98 35.26 7.91 -12.03
CA ARG A 98 36.69 7.58 -12.15
C ARG A 98 37.35 8.23 -13.38
N ILE A 99 36.62 8.32 -14.49
CA ILE A 99 37.12 8.96 -15.71
C ILE A 99 37.22 10.48 -15.53
N ILE A 100 36.21 11.11 -14.92
CA ILE A 100 36.20 12.55 -14.62
C ILE A 100 37.36 12.91 -13.70
N GLU A 101 37.55 12.19 -12.58
CA GLU A 101 38.67 12.39 -11.66
C GLU A 101 40.03 12.27 -12.35
N LYS A 102 40.18 11.27 -13.24
CA LYS A 102 41.39 11.05 -14.03
C LYS A 102 41.69 12.22 -14.98
N VAL A 103 40.68 12.79 -15.65
CA VAL A 103 40.86 13.91 -16.58
C VAL A 103 41.22 15.20 -15.81
N MET A 104 40.55 15.45 -14.67
CA MET A 104 40.83 16.61 -13.82
C MET A 104 42.22 16.57 -13.19
N ALA A 105 42.67 15.39 -12.73
CA ALA A 105 44.01 15.22 -12.16
C ALA A 105 45.12 15.46 -13.19
N LYS A 106 44.90 15.08 -14.45
CA LYS A 106 45.84 15.34 -15.55
C LYS A 106 45.97 16.84 -15.85
N GLY A 107 44.86 17.59 -15.84
CA GLY A 107 44.89 19.04 -16.01
C GLY A 107 45.65 19.77 -14.89
N ALA A 108 45.46 19.34 -13.64
CA ALA A 108 46.13 19.95 -12.48
C ALA A 108 47.65 19.70 -12.43
N ALA A 109 48.12 18.54 -12.90
CA ALA A 109 49.55 18.22 -12.94
C ALA A 109 50.35 19.13 -13.88
N ILE A 110 49.76 19.54 -15.01
CA ILE A 110 50.40 20.38 -16.03
C ILE A 110 50.61 21.81 -15.51
N LEU A 111 49.70 22.34 -14.69
CA LEU A 111 49.83 23.66 -14.07
C LEU A 111 50.93 23.73 -13.00
N SER A 112 51.20 22.61 -12.32
CA SER A 112 52.23 22.55 -11.27
C SER A 112 53.66 22.56 -11.80
N GLU A 113 53.87 22.22 -13.07
CA GLU A 113 55.20 22.14 -13.70
C GLU A 113 55.69 23.51 -14.21
N ARG A 114 54.77 24.44 -14.54
CA ARG A 114 55.11 25.81 -14.99
C ARG A 114 55.53 26.78 -13.87
N VAL A 115 55.05 26.59 -12.63
CA VAL A 115 55.32 27.53 -11.52
C VAL A 115 56.77 27.50 -11.01
N GLN A 116 57.55 26.46 -11.32
CA GLN A 116 58.92 26.31 -10.81
C GLN A 116 60.00 27.09 -11.60
N VAL A 117 59.67 27.74 -12.71
CA VAL A 117 60.68 28.33 -13.63
C VAL A 117 61.06 29.79 -13.32
N ASP A 118 60.26 30.55 -12.54
CA ASP A 118 60.37 32.02 -12.47
C ASP A 118 61.11 32.63 -11.26
N VAL A 119 61.89 31.87 -10.48
CA VAL A 119 62.63 32.41 -9.32
C VAL A 119 64.13 32.18 -9.40
N VAL A 120 64.81 32.71 -10.42
CA VAL A 120 66.25 33.01 -10.30
C VAL A 120 66.65 34.21 -11.15
N LYS A 121 67.00 35.32 -10.47
CA LYS A 121 68.12 36.25 -10.71
C LYS A 121 67.73 37.70 -10.40
N ASN A 122 68.34 38.29 -9.37
CA ASN A 122 68.70 39.70 -9.41
C ASN A 122 70.01 39.94 -8.65
N GLY A 123 70.99 40.48 -9.38
CA GLY A 123 72.35 40.76 -8.93
C GLY A 123 72.52 42.16 -8.33
N GLU A 124 73.36 42.20 -7.31
CA GLU A 124 74.43 43.14 -6.96
C GLU A 124 74.34 44.65 -7.29
N ASN A 125 74.46 45.44 -6.21
CA ASN A 125 75.33 46.62 -5.99
C ASN A 125 75.53 47.68 -7.09
N GLU A 126 75.19 48.94 -6.77
CA GLU A 126 76.05 50.12 -7.06
C GLU A 126 75.56 51.38 -6.30
N SER A 127 76.48 52.08 -5.63
CA SER A 127 76.27 53.31 -4.85
C SER A 127 76.78 54.53 -5.62
N PRO A 128 75.99 55.61 -5.83
CA PRO A 128 76.52 56.88 -6.31
C PRO A 128 76.30 58.05 -5.32
N GLY A 129 77.41 58.71 -4.98
CA GLY A 129 77.59 60.09 -4.49
C GLY A 129 76.41 60.87 -3.88
N LEU A 130 76.53 61.18 -2.58
CA LEU A 130 75.55 61.85 -1.69
C LEU A 130 75.12 63.31 -2.03
N GLY A 131 75.52 63.89 -3.18
CA GLY A 131 75.36 65.34 -3.43
C GLY A 131 74.82 65.77 -4.79
N SER A 132 74.43 64.83 -5.67
CA SER A 132 73.87 65.19 -6.98
C SER A 132 72.37 65.56 -6.88
N PRO A 133 71.84 66.55 -7.63
CA PRO A 133 70.41 66.85 -7.68
C PRO A 133 69.54 65.62 -8.03
N LEU A 134 70.09 64.70 -8.84
CA LEU A 134 69.44 63.43 -9.17
C LEU A 134 69.40 62.45 -7.97
N TYR A 135 70.41 62.46 -7.10
CA TYR A 135 70.47 61.63 -5.89
C TYR A 135 69.45 62.10 -4.84
N LEU A 136 69.31 63.41 -4.65
CA LEU A 136 68.30 63.99 -3.76
C LEU A 136 66.88 63.70 -4.25
N SER A 137 66.63 63.82 -5.57
CA SER A 137 65.33 63.48 -6.18
C SER A 137 65.02 61.98 -6.06
N ARG A 138 66.02 61.12 -6.30
CA ARG A 138 65.88 59.65 -6.13
C ARG A 138 65.59 59.29 -4.68
N ASN A 139 66.27 59.91 -3.72
CA ASN A 139 66.03 59.67 -2.30
C ASN A 139 64.67 60.18 -1.82
N ALA A 140 64.21 61.32 -2.32
CA ALA A 140 62.86 61.81 -2.04
C ALA A 140 61.78 60.84 -2.59
N ALA A 141 61.99 60.27 -3.77
CA ALA A 141 61.10 59.26 -4.35
C ALA A 141 61.13 57.94 -3.55
N LEU A 142 62.31 57.49 -3.11
CA LEU A 142 62.45 56.31 -2.25
C LEU A 142 61.76 56.48 -0.90
N GLU A 143 61.90 57.65 -0.27
CA GLU A 143 61.23 57.96 0.99
C GLU A 143 59.71 58.09 0.84
N ARG A 144 59.21 58.51 -0.33
CA ARG A 144 57.78 58.49 -0.66
C ARG A 144 57.28 57.05 -0.83
N LEU A 145 57.97 56.24 -1.63
CA LEU A 145 57.66 54.81 -1.81
C LEU A 145 57.72 54.03 -0.51
N LYS A 146 58.62 54.37 0.40
CA LYS A 146 58.73 53.75 1.72
C LYS A 146 57.53 54.06 2.61
N ARG A 147 57.05 55.31 2.59
CA ARG A 147 55.81 55.70 3.29
C ARG A 147 54.60 55.01 2.70
N GLU A 148 54.49 55.00 1.38
CA GLU A 148 53.39 54.33 0.66
C GLU A 148 53.38 52.81 0.94
N ASN A 149 54.55 52.15 0.90
CA ASN A 149 54.68 50.75 1.35
C ASN A 149 54.32 50.56 2.82
N GLY A 150 54.58 51.54 3.68
CA GLY A 150 54.17 51.52 5.08
C GLY A 150 52.64 51.49 5.21
N VAL A 151 51.97 52.42 4.53
CA VAL A 151 50.49 52.50 4.48
C VAL A 151 49.91 51.22 3.89
N LEU A 152 50.42 50.74 2.75
CA LEU A 152 49.96 49.50 2.13
C LEU A 152 50.15 48.28 3.04
N LYS A 153 51.22 48.21 3.83
CA LYS A 153 51.41 47.15 4.82
C LYS A 153 50.38 47.24 5.94
N GLU A 154 50.10 48.43 6.44
CA GLU A 154 49.08 48.65 7.47
C GLU A 154 47.67 48.27 6.96
N GLU A 155 47.33 48.67 5.73
CA GLU A 155 46.09 48.28 5.04
C GLU A 155 46.01 46.77 4.81
N ASN A 156 47.10 46.13 4.38
CA ASN A 156 47.15 44.68 4.20
C ASN A 156 46.91 43.94 5.51
N ILE A 157 47.55 44.39 6.61
CA ILE A 157 47.31 43.82 7.95
C ILE A 157 45.85 44.08 8.39
N HIS A 158 45.28 45.25 8.08
CA HIS A 158 43.88 45.54 8.39
C HIS A 158 42.92 44.61 7.64
N LEU A 159 43.09 44.47 6.33
CA LEU A 159 42.31 43.57 5.48
C LEU A 159 42.47 42.11 5.91
N ALA A 160 43.68 41.67 6.28
CA ALA A 160 43.92 40.32 6.78
C ALA A 160 43.12 40.03 8.06
N ARG A 161 43.08 40.99 9.01
CA ARG A 161 42.26 40.86 10.23
C ARG A 161 40.76 40.86 9.92
N GLU A 162 40.32 41.62 8.93
CA GLU A 162 38.91 41.65 8.53
C GLU A 162 38.49 40.34 7.85
N LEU A 163 39.33 39.81 6.95
CA LEU A 163 39.16 38.49 6.34
C LEU A 163 39.10 37.39 7.41
N GLU A 164 39.99 37.41 8.41
CA GLU A 164 39.96 36.44 9.51
C GLU A 164 38.63 36.50 10.26
N LYS A 165 38.16 37.70 10.64
CA LYS A 165 36.86 37.88 11.30
C LYS A 165 35.67 37.43 10.46
N MET A 166 35.72 37.65 9.14
CA MET A 166 34.66 37.20 8.25
C MET A 166 34.69 35.68 8.08
N THR A 167 35.89 35.08 8.04
CA THR A 167 36.07 33.63 7.98
C THR A 167 35.54 32.95 9.24
N THR A 168 35.83 33.47 10.43
CA THR A 168 35.30 32.90 11.68
C THR A 168 33.77 32.97 11.74
N LYS A 169 33.17 34.12 11.37
CA LYS A 169 31.71 34.25 11.28
C LYS A 169 31.09 33.31 10.25
N TYR A 170 31.75 33.12 9.11
CA TYR A 170 31.30 32.17 8.10
C TYR A 170 31.30 30.75 8.65
N CYS A 171 32.37 30.33 9.34
CA CYS A 171 32.43 29.02 10.00
C CYS A 171 31.32 28.85 11.05
N GLU A 172 31.04 29.87 11.87
CA GLU A 172 29.94 29.82 12.84
C GLU A 172 28.59 29.62 12.15
N VAL A 173 28.29 30.42 11.11
CA VAL A 173 27.05 30.29 10.32
C VAL A 173 26.95 28.91 9.68
N GLU A 174 28.04 28.39 9.12
CA GLU A 174 28.08 27.05 8.51
C GLU A 174 27.74 25.96 9.54
N THR A 175 28.30 26.05 10.76
CA THR A 175 28.01 25.09 11.83
C THR A 175 26.55 25.14 12.30
N GLU A 176 25.96 26.34 12.39
CA GLU A 176 24.54 26.48 12.73
C GLU A 176 23.63 25.97 11.60
N ASN A 177 24.02 26.21 10.34
CA ASN A 177 23.30 25.69 9.18
C ASN A 177 23.33 24.15 9.15
N MET A 178 24.47 23.53 9.43
CA MET A 178 24.59 22.07 9.55
C MET A 178 23.64 21.51 10.63
N LYS A 179 23.59 22.13 11.81
CA LYS A 179 22.67 21.73 12.89
C LYS A 179 21.21 21.88 12.49
N LEU A 180 20.86 22.96 11.78
CA LEU A 180 19.51 23.19 11.32
C LEU A 180 19.09 22.15 10.27
N VAL A 181 19.98 21.81 9.33
CA VAL A 181 19.75 20.76 8.33
C VAL A 181 19.54 19.40 9.00
N GLU A 182 20.34 19.07 10.01
CA GLU A 182 20.19 17.83 10.77
C GLU A 182 18.85 17.80 11.53
N MET A 183 18.48 18.90 12.19
CA MET A 183 17.18 19.03 12.86
C MET A 183 16.01 18.90 11.88
N MET A 184 16.11 19.54 10.70
CA MET A 184 15.09 19.42 9.66
C MET A 184 14.96 17.99 9.14
N LYS A 185 16.08 17.27 8.98
CA LYS A 185 16.07 15.85 8.60
C LYS A 185 15.37 14.99 9.65
N GLN A 186 15.73 15.16 10.93
CA GLN A 186 15.09 14.43 12.04
C GLN A 186 13.59 14.72 12.12
N LEU A 187 13.18 15.99 11.96
CA LEU A 187 11.77 16.37 11.97
C LEU A 187 11.01 15.76 10.80
N LYS A 188 11.62 15.71 9.61
CA LYS A 188 11.05 15.08 8.43
C LYS A 188 10.83 13.58 8.66
N GLU A 189 11.84 12.87 9.17
CA GLU A 189 11.75 11.44 9.50
C GLU A 189 10.67 11.16 10.56
N GLN A 190 10.58 12.03 11.58
CA GLN A 190 9.56 11.94 12.62
C GLN A 190 8.14 12.12 12.03
N VAL A 191 7.94 13.10 11.16
CA VAL A 191 6.66 13.34 10.48
C VAL A 191 6.29 12.16 9.58
N GLU A 192 7.23 11.63 8.79
CA GLU A 192 7.00 10.45 7.95
C GLU A 192 6.62 9.22 8.79
N SER A 193 7.32 8.98 9.90
CA SER A 193 6.99 7.91 10.85
C SER A 193 5.60 8.07 11.47
N ASP A 194 5.23 9.28 11.85
CA ASP A 194 3.92 9.59 12.43
C ASP A 194 2.78 9.46 11.41
N VAL A 195 3.01 9.85 10.15
CA VAL A 195 2.08 9.64 9.05
C VAL A 195 1.86 8.15 8.82
N LEU A 196 2.92 7.36 8.67
CA LEU A 196 2.83 5.92 8.48
C LEU A 196 2.10 5.23 9.65
N ARG A 197 2.35 5.67 10.89
CA ARG A 197 1.66 5.13 12.06
C ARG A 197 0.16 5.44 12.03
N LYS A 198 -0.21 6.67 11.66
CA LYS A 198 -1.63 7.07 11.51
C LYS A 198 -2.31 6.31 10.37
N GLU A 199 -1.65 6.16 9.22
CA GLU A 199 -2.18 5.38 8.10
C GLU A 199 -2.44 3.93 8.49
N ARG A 200 -1.50 3.27 9.18
CA ARG A 200 -1.70 1.89 9.68
C ARG A 200 -2.87 1.80 10.65
N ALA A 201 -3.01 2.76 11.56
CA ALA A 201 -4.11 2.80 12.50
C ALA A 201 -5.47 2.98 11.79
N MET A 202 -5.53 3.87 10.79
CA MET A 202 -6.72 4.08 9.96
C MET A 202 -7.07 2.82 9.17
N HIS A 203 -6.09 2.17 8.53
CA HIS A 203 -6.31 0.92 7.81
C HIS A 203 -6.86 -0.18 8.74
N SER A 204 -6.30 -0.35 9.93
CA SER A 204 -6.82 -1.32 10.92
C SER A 204 -8.29 -1.04 11.27
N GLN A 205 -8.66 0.23 11.50
CA GLN A 205 -10.05 0.59 11.78
C GLN A 205 -10.99 0.33 10.61
N TYR A 206 -10.53 0.60 9.37
CA TYR A 206 -11.31 0.29 8.18
C TYR A 206 -11.48 -1.22 7.98
N ASP A 207 -10.43 -2.00 8.21
CA ASP A 207 -10.49 -3.46 8.10
C ASP A 207 -11.44 -4.06 9.13
N GLU A 208 -11.39 -3.61 10.38
CA GLU A 208 -12.35 -3.99 11.43
C GLU A 208 -13.79 -3.61 11.05
N ARG A 209 -13.98 -2.42 10.47
CA ARG A 209 -15.30 -1.97 10.01
C ARG A 209 -15.81 -2.80 8.85
N ILE A 210 -14.95 -3.15 7.88
CA ILE A 210 -15.28 -4.00 6.75
C ILE A 210 -15.69 -5.39 7.25
N GLN A 211 -14.91 -5.99 8.15
CA GLN A 211 -15.23 -7.29 8.75
C GLN A 211 -16.58 -7.26 9.48
N SER A 212 -16.82 -6.21 10.28
CA SER A 212 -18.10 -6.02 10.98
C SER A 212 -19.29 -5.91 10.02
N LEU A 213 -19.13 -5.17 8.91
CA LEU A 213 -20.16 -5.03 7.89
C LEU A 213 -20.39 -6.34 7.11
N GLN A 214 -19.34 -7.12 6.85
CA GLN A 214 -19.46 -8.43 6.22
C GLN A 214 -20.23 -9.42 7.10
N LEU A 215 -19.94 -9.44 8.41
CA LEU A 215 -20.69 -10.25 9.37
C LEU A 215 -22.17 -9.86 9.40
N ALA A 216 -22.46 -8.56 9.52
CA ALA A 216 -23.84 -8.06 9.51
C ALA A 216 -24.58 -8.40 8.20
N LYS A 217 -23.88 -8.37 7.06
CA LYS A 217 -24.44 -8.77 5.76
C LYS A 217 -24.76 -10.28 5.71
N ALA A 218 -23.91 -11.12 6.27
CA ALA A 218 -24.16 -12.56 6.38
C ALA A 218 -25.40 -12.83 7.25
N ASP A 219 -25.47 -12.23 8.44
CA ASP A 219 -26.62 -12.35 9.34
C ASP A 219 -27.93 -11.89 8.68
N LEU A 220 -27.88 -10.80 7.91
CA LEU A 220 -29.05 -10.27 7.23
C LEU A 220 -29.49 -11.16 6.07
N LYS A 221 -28.54 -11.83 5.39
CA LYS A 221 -28.84 -12.83 4.37
C LYS A 221 -29.51 -14.07 4.98
N ASP A 222 -29.02 -14.55 6.12
CA ASP A 222 -29.60 -15.69 6.83
C ASP A 222 -31.02 -15.36 7.32
N LYS A 223 -31.21 -14.18 7.92
CA LYS A 223 -32.54 -13.65 8.28
C LYS A 223 -33.45 -13.50 7.07
N GLY A 224 -32.91 -13.06 5.92
CA GLY A 224 -33.66 -12.98 4.66
C GLY A 224 -34.14 -14.35 4.17
N GLY A 225 -33.30 -15.38 4.28
CA GLY A 225 -33.67 -16.77 3.99
C GLY A 225 -34.78 -17.27 4.91
N LEU A 226 -34.69 -17.01 6.21
CA LEU A 226 -35.75 -17.35 7.17
C LEU A 226 -37.04 -16.57 6.88
N ALA A 227 -36.95 -15.27 6.58
CA ALA A 227 -38.10 -14.45 6.24
C ALA A 227 -38.82 -14.96 4.98
N ALA A 228 -38.09 -15.55 4.01
CA ALA A 228 -38.68 -16.17 2.83
C ALA A 228 -39.41 -17.50 3.15
N GLN A 229 -39.00 -18.24 4.18
CA GLN A 229 -39.65 -19.48 4.60
C GLN A 229 -40.95 -19.23 5.38
N VAL A 230 -41.08 -18.09 6.07
CA VAL A 230 -42.27 -17.76 6.87
C VAL A 230 -43.57 -17.76 6.05
N PRO A 231 -43.65 -17.11 4.86
CA PRO A 231 -44.83 -17.19 4.00
C PRO A 231 -45.14 -18.62 3.55
N GLN A 232 -44.13 -19.41 3.17
CA GLN A 232 -44.32 -20.79 2.70
C GLN A 232 -44.95 -21.67 3.79
N LEU A 233 -44.41 -21.62 5.01
CA LEU A 233 -44.96 -22.36 6.15
C LEU A 233 -46.37 -21.88 6.54
N ARG A 234 -46.63 -20.57 6.37
CA ARG A 234 -47.97 -20.02 6.61
C ARG A 234 -48.98 -20.55 5.59
N ASP A 235 -48.61 -20.61 4.31
CA ASP A 235 -49.45 -21.15 3.25
C ASP A 235 -49.73 -22.66 3.50
N GLU A 236 -48.72 -23.42 3.93
CA GLU A 236 -48.89 -24.83 4.34
C GLU A 236 -49.86 -24.96 5.54
N LEU A 237 -49.74 -24.11 6.56
CA LEU A 237 -50.68 -24.08 7.68
C LEU A 237 -52.10 -23.72 7.24
N ASP A 238 -52.25 -22.79 6.30
CA ASP A 238 -53.54 -22.38 5.77
C ASP A 238 -54.21 -23.51 4.97
N LEU A 239 -53.43 -24.33 4.25
CA LEU A 239 -53.91 -25.55 3.58
C LEU A 239 -54.31 -26.67 4.57
N LEU A 240 -53.54 -26.84 5.65
CA LEU A 240 -53.80 -27.89 6.65
C LEU A 240 -54.98 -27.56 7.57
N ARG A 241 -55.27 -26.28 7.83
CA ARG A 241 -56.36 -25.83 8.71
C ARG A 241 -57.74 -26.41 8.36
N PRO A 242 -58.24 -26.34 7.11
CA PRO A 242 -59.53 -26.94 6.74
C PRO A 242 -59.54 -28.46 6.80
N LEU A 243 -58.39 -29.13 6.57
CA LEU A 243 -58.27 -30.59 6.75
C LEU A 243 -58.40 -30.96 8.24
N ALA A 244 -57.76 -30.21 9.13
CA ALA A 244 -57.89 -30.39 10.57
C ALA A 244 -59.34 -30.17 11.05
N GLU A 245 -60.04 -29.16 10.52
CA GLU A 245 -61.46 -28.95 10.82
C GLU A 245 -62.36 -30.10 10.32
N LYS A 246 -62.08 -30.63 9.12
CA LYS A 246 -62.79 -31.80 8.59
C LYS A 246 -62.54 -33.03 9.47
N MET A 247 -61.29 -33.26 9.88
CA MET A 247 -60.92 -34.35 10.77
C MET A 247 -61.64 -34.24 12.13
N LYS A 248 -61.70 -33.04 12.71
CA LYS A 248 -62.44 -32.78 13.95
C LYS A 248 -63.94 -33.11 13.79
N LYS A 249 -64.54 -32.78 12.64
CA LYS A 249 -65.94 -33.14 12.35
C LYS A 249 -66.09 -34.65 12.25
N THR A 250 -65.22 -35.35 11.53
CA THR A 250 -65.27 -36.82 11.42
C THR A 250 -65.08 -37.48 12.77
N ASP A 251 -64.15 -37.02 13.60
CA ASP A 251 -63.94 -37.53 14.96
C ASP A 251 -65.19 -37.37 15.83
N SER A 252 -65.87 -36.22 15.74
CA SER A 252 -67.14 -36.02 16.43
C SER A 252 -68.24 -36.97 15.97
N THR A 253 -68.28 -37.30 14.67
CA THR A 253 -69.25 -38.29 14.14
C THR A 253 -68.90 -39.71 14.60
N VAL A 254 -67.62 -40.08 14.60
CA VAL A 254 -67.15 -41.37 15.11
C VAL A 254 -67.48 -41.52 16.59
N ALA A 255 -67.25 -40.47 17.40
CA ALA A 255 -67.63 -40.47 18.82
C ALA A 255 -69.15 -40.70 19.01
N LYS A 256 -70.00 -40.04 18.21
CA LYS A 256 -71.45 -40.27 18.24
C LYS A 256 -71.82 -41.71 17.87
N TYR A 257 -71.21 -42.27 16.82
CA TYR A 257 -71.48 -43.65 16.41
C TYR A 257 -71.02 -44.66 17.46
N LYS A 258 -69.88 -44.44 18.12
CA LYS A 258 -69.42 -45.26 19.25
C LYS A 258 -70.43 -45.24 20.40
N ALA A 259 -70.88 -44.06 20.83
CA ALA A 259 -71.89 -43.94 21.87
C ALA A 259 -73.19 -44.70 21.53
N LYS A 260 -73.63 -44.61 20.26
CA LYS A 260 -74.81 -45.36 19.79
C LYS A 260 -74.62 -46.87 19.79
N ILE A 261 -73.42 -47.36 19.48
CA ILE A 261 -73.07 -48.78 19.58
C ILE A 261 -73.11 -49.24 21.04
N ASP A 262 -72.59 -48.44 21.96
CA ASP A 262 -72.61 -48.74 23.39
C ASP A 262 -74.06 -48.78 23.93
N GLU A 263 -74.91 -47.84 23.53
CA GLU A 263 -76.34 -47.83 23.85
C GLU A 263 -77.08 -49.07 23.33
N LEU A 264 -76.84 -49.45 22.06
CA LEU A 264 -77.43 -50.64 21.46
C LEU A 264 -76.96 -51.92 22.14
N SER A 265 -75.68 -51.98 22.54
CA SER A 265 -75.11 -53.09 23.29
C SER A 265 -75.79 -53.22 24.66
N GLY A 266 -75.95 -52.11 25.39
CA GLY A 266 -76.69 -52.10 26.65
C GLY A 266 -78.18 -52.46 26.49
N ALA A 267 -78.82 -52.04 25.39
CA ALA A 267 -80.20 -52.43 25.07
C ALA A 267 -80.32 -53.94 24.80
N LYS A 268 -79.36 -54.51 24.06
CA LYS A 268 -79.29 -55.95 23.79
C LYS A 268 -79.12 -56.76 25.08
N ASP A 269 -78.32 -56.28 26.04
CA ASP A 269 -78.16 -56.94 27.33
C ASP A 269 -79.45 -56.87 28.17
N ARG A 270 -80.15 -55.73 28.18
CA ARG A 270 -81.48 -55.60 28.81
C ARG A 270 -82.52 -56.52 28.18
N LEU A 271 -82.51 -56.65 26.85
CA LEU A 271 -83.39 -57.56 26.13
C LEU A 271 -83.15 -59.01 26.57
N ARG A 272 -81.88 -59.46 26.62
CA ARG A 272 -81.53 -60.81 27.10
C ARG A 272 -82.00 -61.09 28.53
N VAL A 273 -81.89 -60.12 29.43
CA VAL A 273 -82.40 -60.27 30.81
C VAL A 273 -83.91 -60.43 30.80
N THR A 274 -84.62 -59.62 30.01
CA THR A 274 -86.09 -59.69 29.89
C THR A 274 -86.54 -61.00 29.26
N GLU A 275 -85.86 -61.48 28.22
CA GLU A 275 -86.11 -62.78 27.58
C GLU A 275 -85.96 -63.93 28.58
N ARG A 276 -84.90 -63.93 29.40
CA ARG A 276 -84.74 -64.93 30.47
C ARG A 276 -85.88 -64.87 31.50
N ALA A 277 -86.21 -63.68 31.99
CA ALA A 277 -87.30 -63.50 32.94
C ALA A 277 -88.65 -63.95 32.36
N ASN A 278 -88.89 -63.69 31.08
CA ASN A 278 -90.12 -64.13 30.40
C ASN A 278 -90.15 -65.65 30.21
N ALA A 279 -89.02 -66.29 29.90
CA ALA A 279 -88.90 -67.74 29.85
C ALA A 279 -89.18 -68.38 31.21
N GLU A 280 -88.65 -67.81 32.31
CA GLU A 280 -88.97 -68.26 33.68
C GLU A 280 -90.45 -68.08 34.03
N LEU A 281 -91.08 -66.98 33.59
CA LEU A 281 -92.52 -66.76 33.78
C LEU A 281 -93.37 -67.76 32.99
N LEU A 282 -92.99 -68.07 31.75
CA LEU A 282 -93.62 -69.11 30.94
C LEU A 282 -93.51 -70.48 31.62
N GLU A 283 -92.34 -70.84 32.13
CA GLU A 283 -92.15 -72.09 32.89
C GLU A 283 -93.02 -72.13 34.15
N LYS A 284 -93.07 -71.04 34.92
CA LYS A 284 -93.95 -70.93 36.10
C LYS A 284 -95.44 -71.05 35.71
N ASN A 285 -95.87 -70.40 34.62
CA ASN A 285 -97.25 -70.53 34.12
C ASN A 285 -97.57 -71.96 33.73
N LEU A 286 -96.67 -72.65 33.01
CA LEU A 286 -96.85 -74.05 32.63
C LEU A 286 -97.00 -74.97 33.87
N VAL A 287 -96.23 -74.73 34.93
CA VAL A 287 -96.36 -75.45 36.20
C VAL A 287 -97.70 -75.16 36.86
N LEU A 288 -98.13 -73.90 36.89
CA LEU A 288 -99.42 -73.50 37.46
C LEU A 288 -100.60 -74.10 36.67
N GLU A 289 -100.57 -74.06 35.34
CA GLU A 289 -101.57 -74.71 34.48
C GLU A 289 -101.65 -76.22 34.73
N ASN A 290 -100.49 -76.89 34.85
CA ASN A 290 -100.43 -78.31 35.22
C ASN A 290 -101.04 -78.56 36.61
N ASN A 291 -100.76 -77.70 37.58
CA ASN A 291 -101.34 -77.81 38.92
C ASN A 291 -102.85 -77.54 38.93
N LEU A 292 -103.32 -76.56 38.15
CA LEU A 292 -104.74 -76.30 37.95
C LEU A 292 -105.44 -77.49 37.27
N ALA A 293 -104.83 -78.11 36.26
CA ALA A 293 -105.36 -79.31 35.62
C ALA A 293 -105.44 -80.50 36.59
N LYS A 294 -104.41 -80.70 37.43
CA LYS A 294 -104.44 -81.69 38.52
C LYS A 294 -105.52 -81.38 39.55
N GLY A 295 -105.63 -80.12 39.98
CA GLY A 295 -106.67 -79.65 40.88
C GLY A 295 -108.08 -79.88 40.32
N ALA A 296 -108.30 -79.53 39.05
CA ALA A 296 -109.56 -79.78 38.35
C ALA A 296 -109.86 -81.29 38.25
N SER A 297 -108.86 -82.13 38.01
CA SER A 297 -109.02 -83.60 38.05
C SER A 297 -109.39 -84.11 39.44
N CYS A 298 -108.74 -83.62 40.51
CA CYS A 298 -109.11 -83.93 41.89
C CYS A 298 -110.53 -83.46 42.23
N GLN A 299 -110.93 -82.27 41.77
CA GLN A 299 -112.29 -81.75 41.95
C GLN A 299 -113.33 -82.66 41.28
N ARG A 300 -113.06 -83.14 40.05
CA ARG A 300 -113.94 -84.11 39.38
C ARG A 300 -114.08 -85.40 40.20
N LYS A 301 -112.96 -85.98 40.65
CA LYS A 301 -112.97 -87.17 41.51
C LYS A 301 -113.72 -86.95 42.82
N LEU A 302 -113.56 -85.78 43.45
CA LEU A 302 -114.29 -85.43 44.67
C LEU A 302 -115.80 -85.31 44.40
N ASN A 303 -116.19 -84.72 43.28
CA ASN A 303 -117.58 -84.63 42.87
C ASN A 303 -118.17 -86.02 42.56
N GLU A 304 -117.41 -86.92 41.94
CA GLU A 304 -117.79 -88.33 41.74
C GLU A 304 -118.00 -89.07 43.07
N VAL A 305 -117.08 -88.91 44.04
CA VAL A 305 -117.22 -89.50 45.39
C VAL A 305 -118.40 -88.90 46.16
N LYS A 306 -118.63 -87.59 46.06
CA LYS A 306 -119.81 -86.93 46.65
C LYS A 306 -121.10 -87.45 46.01
N ALA A 307 -121.13 -87.60 44.68
CA ALA A 307 -122.26 -88.18 43.97
C ALA A 307 -122.53 -89.62 44.41
N ALA A 308 -121.47 -90.44 44.58
CA ALA A 308 -121.56 -91.81 45.10
C ALA A 308 -122.09 -91.87 46.54
N ASN A 309 -121.72 -90.91 47.41
CA ASN A 309 -122.23 -90.81 48.79
C ASN A 309 -123.67 -90.27 48.89
N THR A 310 -124.18 -89.55 47.88
CA THR A 310 -125.61 -89.15 47.81
C THR A 310 -126.53 -90.23 47.22
N THR A 311 -125.99 -91.34 46.71
CA THR A 311 -126.73 -92.52 46.22
C THR A 311 -126.73 -93.70 47.21
N ALA A 312 -126.49 -93.46 48.50
CA ALA A 312 -126.76 -94.43 49.57
C ALA A 312 -127.74 -93.80 50.56
N PRO A 313 -129.03 -94.17 50.45
CA PRO A 313 -129.64 -95.07 51.42
C PRO A 313 -130.23 -96.34 50.80
#